data_AF-A0A7C6KBJ4-F1
#
_entry.id   AF-A0A7C6KBJ4-F1
#
_cell.length_a   1.000
_cell.length_b   1.000
_cell.length_c   1.000
_cell.angle_alpha   90.00
_cell.angle_beta   90.00
_cell.angle_gamma   90.00
#
_symmetry.space_group_name_H-M   'P 1'
#
loop_
_entity.id
_entity.type
_entity.pdbx_description
1 polymer ?
#
loop_
_entity_poly.entity_id
_entity_poly.type
_entity_poly.pdbx_seq_one_letter_code
_entity_poly.pdbx_strand_id
1 'polypeptide(L)'
;MSNKEIFSIEIKGIDEMIARLDRIPDEALDVLEKTLVENAHHLINESKKQCPVDTGRLRGTATVGKTKRRSRDVTVEAGYGTDYAIYVHENTDAKHSIESTAAVARRIAKAEAAADKRYQKRVQKALAEGRRPPERKPYKPTAKMTERRAKHGQKAKFLEDPLKENANYYQRRNEAALRDYFANLDDQGGGPSGS
;
A
#
# COMPACT_ATOMS: atom_id res chain seq x y z
N MET A 1 -24.16 52.45 -50.61
CA MET A 1 -23.29 51.56 -49.80
C MET A 1 -24.19 50.95 -48.73
N SER A 2 -24.44 49.65 -48.79
CA SER A 2 -25.37 48.96 -47.89
C SER A 2 -24.77 48.88 -46.49
N ASN A 3 -25.50 49.40 -45.49
CA ASN A 3 -25.14 49.26 -44.09
C ASN A 3 -25.18 47.77 -43.73
N LYS A 4 -24.02 47.20 -43.37
CA LYS A 4 -23.96 45.87 -42.77
C LYS A 4 -24.60 45.98 -41.39
N GLU A 5 -25.75 45.34 -41.21
CA GLU A 5 -26.32 45.12 -39.88
C GLU A 5 -25.31 44.30 -39.06
N ILE A 6 -24.85 44.88 -37.95
CA ILE A 6 -23.99 44.20 -36.99
C ILE A 6 -24.93 43.48 -36.02
N PHE A 7 -24.97 42.16 -36.09
CA PHE A 7 -25.64 41.34 -35.08
C PHE A 7 -24.77 41.28 -33.82
N SER A 8 -25.30 41.73 -32.68
CA SER A 8 -24.68 41.53 -31.36
C SER A 8 -25.34 40.33 -30.67
N ILE A 9 -24.54 39.34 -30.29
CA ILE A 9 -24.98 38.21 -29.47
C ILE A 9 -24.39 38.40 -28.07
N GLU A 10 -25.25 38.49 -27.06
CA GLU A 10 -24.86 38.55 -25.65
C GLU A 10 -25.07 37.17 -25.02
N ILE A 11 -23.99 36.53 -24.59
CA ILE A 11 -24.04 35.22 -23.95
C ILE A 11 -24.06 35.44 -22.44
N LYS A 12 -25.22 35.19 -21.82
CA LYS A 12 -25.38 35.25 -20.36
C LYS A 12 -24.70 34.05 -19.70
N GLY A 13 -24.06 34.27 -18.54
CA GLY A 13 -23.48 33.21 -17.71
C GLY A 13 -22.01 32.86 -17.99
N ILE A 14 -21.33 33.56 -18.92
CA ILE A 14 -19.89 33.37 -19.14
C ILE A 14 -19.08 33.72 -17.89
N ASP A 15 -19.41 34.83 -17.22
CA ASP A 15 -18.67 35.27 -16.03
C ASP A 15 -18.80 34.26 -14.87
N GLU A 16 -19.98 33.66 -14.70
CA GLU A 16 -20.20 32.60 -13.70
C GLU A 16 -19.41 31.34 -14.04
N MET A 17 -19.34 30.98 -15.32
CA MET A 17 -18.53 29.86 -15.80
C MET A 17 -17.05 30.11 -15.53
N ILE A 18 -16.53 31.31 -15.85
CA ILE A 18 -15.14 31.69 -15.57
C ILE A 18 -14.85 31.62 -14.08
N ALA A 19 -15.71 32.21 -13.25
CA ALA A 19 -15.54 32.21 -11.80
C ALA A 19 -15.60 30.80 -11.18
N ARG A 20 -16.28 29.84 -11.82
CA ARG A 20 -16.26 28.42 -11.44
C ARG A 20 -14.94 27.77 -11.86
N LEU A 21 -14.51 27.98 -13.10
CA LEU A 21 -13.24 27.45 -13.61
C LEU A 21 -12.04 27.90 -12.77
N ASP A 22 -12.06 29.15 -12.28
CA ASP A 22 -11.00 29.70 -11.43
C ASP A 22 -10.91 29.04 -10.05
N ARG A 23 -12.01 28.49 -9.53
CA ARG A 23 -12.06 27.84 -8.20
C ARG A 23 -11.69 26.36 -8.21
N ILE A 24 -11.92 25.67 -9.34
CA ILE A 24 -11.68 24.22 -9.48
C ILE A 24 -10.28 23.80 -9.03
N PRO A 25 -9.18 24.49 -9.38
CA PRO A 25 -7.84 24.08 -8.96
C PRO A 25 -7.67 24.07 -7.44
N ASP A 26 -8.19 25.08 -6.75
CA ASP A 26 -8.05 25.19 -5.29
C ASP A 26 -8.92 24.18 -4.56
N GLU A 27 -10.15 23.97 -5.02
CA GLU A 27 -11.05 22.96 -4.47
C GLU A 27 -10.52 21.53 -4.69
N ALA A 28 -9.92 21.25 -5.85
CA ALA A 28 -9.27 19.97 -6.12
C ALA A 28 -8.04 19.74 -5.21
N LEU A 29 -7.27 20.79 -4.92
CA LEU A 29 -6.15 20.72 -3.97
C LEU A 29 -6.65 20.48 -2.54
N ASP A 30 -7.78 21.05 -2.14
CA ASP A 30 -8.39 20.81 -0.82
C ASP A 30 -8.82 19.34 -0.65
N VAL A 31 -9.44 18.77 -1.69
CA VAL A 31 -9.81 17.34 -1.71
C VAL A 31 -8.56 16.46 -1.60
N LEU A 32 -7.52 16.76 -2.38
CA LEU A 32 -6.24 16.03 -2.31
C LEU A 32 -5.59 16.13 -0.94
N GLU A 33 -5.57 17.32 -0.34
CA GLU A 33 -5.00 17.53 0.99
C GLU A 33 -5.69 16.66 2.03
N LYS A 34 -7.02 16.66 2.04
CA LYS A 34 -7.82 15.81 2.93
C LYS A 34 -7.52 14.33 2.71
N THR A 35 -7.53 13.85 1.47
CA THR A 35 -7.27 12.43 1.16
C THR A 35 -5.85 12.01 1.52
N LEU A 36 -4.85 12.88 1.33
CA LEU A 36 -3.46 12.61 1.72
C LEU A 36 -3.30 12.48 3.23
N VAL A 37 -3.97 13.31 4.03
CA VAL A 37 -3.98 13.20 5.49
C VAL A 37 -4.62 11.89 5.94
N GLU A 38 -5.77 11.52 5.36
CA GLU A 38 -6.42 10.23 5.64
C GLU A 38 -5.52 9.04 5.28
N ASN A 39 -4.84 9.11 4.14
CA ASN A 39 -3.87 8.09 3.70
C ASN A 39 -2.66 8.00 4.64
N ALA A 40 -2.15 9.13 5.11
CA ALA A 40 -1.06 9.18 6.08
C ALA A 40 -1.46 8.54 7.42
N HIS A 41 -2.67 8.80 7.91
CA HIS A 41 -3.22 8.15 9.09
C HIS A 41 -3.39 6.65 8.91
N HIS A 42 -3.92 6.22 7.77
CA HIS A 42 -4.05 4.80 7.44
C HIS A 42 -2.68 4.11 7.42
N LEU A 43 -1.69 4.72 6.75
CA LEU A 43 -0.32 4.21 6.66
C LEU A 43 0.30 4.05 8.06
N ILE A 44 0.19 5.08 8.91
CA ILE A 44 0.70 5.02 10.28
C ILE A 44 -0.02 3.95 11.10
N ASN A 45 -1.32 3.78 10.95
CA ASN A 45 -2.08 2.77 11.67
C ASN A 45 -1.66 1.35 11.28
N GLU A 46 -1.44 1.08 9.98
CA GLU A 46 -0.88 -0.21 9.53
C GLU A 46 0.56 -0.40 10.01
N SER A 47 1.37 0.65 9.96
CA SER A 47 2.75 0.61 10.44
C SER A 47 2.83 0.31 11.94
N LYS A 48 1.97 0.93 12.77
CA LYS A 48 1.88 0.68 14.22
C LYS A 48 1.62 -0.78 14.56
N LYS A 49 0.81 -1.48 13.76
CA LYS A 49 0.52 -2.92 13.95
C LYS A 49 1.78 -3.77 13.79
N GLN A 50 2.68 -3.36 12.91
CA GLN A 50 3.94 -4.04 12.63
C GLN A 50 5.08 -3.58 13.54
N CYS A 51 4.95 -2.43 14.21
CA CYS A 51 5.96 -1.95 15.14
C CYS A 51 6.19 -2.93 16.31
N PRO A 52 7.47 -3.15 16.68
CA PRO A 52 7.84 -3.89 17.89
C PRO A 52 7.14 -3.33 19.14
N VAL A 53 6.65 -4.23 19.98
CA VAL A 53 5.80 -3.89 21.14
C VAL A 53 6.59 -3.84 22.46
N ASP A 54 7.86 -4.23 22.44
CA ASP A 54 8.65 -4.55 23.64
C ASP A 54 8.51 -3.50 24.76
N THR A 55 8.76 -2.23 24.45
CA THR A 55 8.50 -1.10 25.36
C THR A 55 7.32 -0.23 24.92
N GLY A 56 6.75 -0.49 23.74
CA GLY A 56 5.74 0.36 23.11
C GLY A 56 6.20 1.78 22.73
N ARG A 57 7.45 2.16 23.04
CA ARG A 57 7.97 3.52 22.86
C ARG A 57 7.88 3.97 21.40
N LEU A 58 8.37 3.16 20.46
CA LEU A 58 8.31 3.48 19.03
C LEU A 58 6.86 3.63 18.54
N ARG A 59 5.96 2.73 18.94
CA ARG A 59 4.54 2.79 18.55
C ARG A 59 3.88 4.08 19.04
N GLY A 60 4.26 4.55 20.23
CA GLY A 60 3.71 5.76 20.87
C GLY A 60 4.12 7.07 20.20
N THR A 61 5.19 7.09 19.43
CA THR A 61 5.75 8.30 18.79
C THR A 61 5.44 8.39 17.29
N ALA A 62 4.56 7.54 16.80
CA ALA A 62 4.11 7.60 15.43
C ALA A 62 3.26 8.87 15.23
N THR A 63 3.66 9.70 14.28
CA THR A 63 3.05 11.01 14.05
C THR A 63 2.73 11.20 12.57
N VAL A 64 1.61 11.86 12.30
CA VAL A 64 1.32 12.48 11.01
C VAL A 64 1.60 13.97 11.17
N GLY A 65 2.53 14.48 10.37
CA GLY A 65 2.92 15.88 10.35
C GLY A 65 1.87 16.75 9.68
N LYS A 66 2.11 18.07 9.75
CA LYS A 66 1.26 19.05 9.08
C LYS A 66 1.39 18.94 7.56
N THR A 67 0.30 19.22 6.86
CA THR A 67 0.28 19.38 5.40
C THR A 67 1.15 20.58 4.99
N LYS A 68 1.89 20.40 3.90
CA LYS A 68 2.62 21.48 3.22
C LYS A 68 2.00 21.66 1.84
N ARG A 69 1.30 22.76 1.64
CA ARG A 69 0.71 23.14 0.34
C ARG A 69 1.65 24.10 -0.39
N ARG A 70 1.93 23.78 -1.65
CA ARG A 70 2.52 24.67 -2.66
C ARG A 70 1.50 24.82 -3.79
N SER A 71 1.73 25.75 -4.71
CA SER A 71 0.79 26.08 -5.79
C SER A 71 0.26 24.88 -6.59
N ARG A 72 1.01 23.77 -6.70
CA ARG A 72 0.59 22.56 -7.42
C ARG A 72 0.79 21.26 -6.65
N ASP A 73 1.33 21.33 -5.44
CA ASP A 73 1.78 20.16 -4.70
C ASP A 73 1.24 20.20 -3.28
N VAL A 74 0.74 19.07 -2.80
CA VAL A 74 0.40 18.86 -1.39
C VAL A 74 1.27 17.73 -0.86
N THR A 75 1.98 17.98 0.23
CA THR A 75 2.84 16.99 0.88
C THR A 75 2.38 16.77 2.31
N VAL A 76 2.31 15.50 2.73
CA VAL A 76 2.06 15.12 4.12
C VAL A 76 3.21 14.23 4.57
N GLU A 77 3.82 14.58 5.69
CA GLU A 77 4.90 13.79 6.29
C GLU A 77 4.30 12.84 7.33
N ALA A 78 4.72 11.58 7.33
CA ALA A 78 4.32 10.61 8.33
C ALA A 78 5.56 9.81 8.77
N GLY A 79 5.71 9.59 10.06
CA GLY A 79 6.90 8.91 10.58
C GLY A 79 6.87 8.67 12.08
N TYR A 80 8.06 8.42 12.62
CA TYR A 80 8.28 8.12 14.02
C TYR A 80 9.28 9.11 14.61
N GLY A 81 8.94 9.73 15.74
CA GLY A 81 9.77 10.74 16.40
C GLY A 81 10.83 10.20 17.38
N THR A 82 11.33 8.96 17.20
CA THR A 82 12.37 8.41 18.09
C THR A 82 13.54 7.91 17.30
N ASP A 83 14.74 8.08 17.86
CA ASP A 83 15.99 7.47 17.40
C ASP A 83 15.99 5.96 17.69
N TYR A 84 15.10 5.23 17.03
CA TYR A 84 15.05 3.76 17.07
C TYR A 84 15.96 3.14 16.01
N ALA A 85 16.26 3.91 14.96
CA ALA A 85 17.09 3.50 13.84
C ALA A 85 18.49 3.08 14.29
N ILE A 86 19.11 3.79 15.22
CA ILE A 86 20.45 3.47 15.73
C ILE A 86 20.46 2.09 16.40
N TYR A 87 19.56 1.85 17.37
CA TYR A 87 19.56 0.61 18.14
C TYR A 87 19.22 -0.65 17.32
N VAL A 88 18.45 -0.51 16.24
CA VAL A 88 18.05 -1.62 15.36
C VAL A 88 18.91 -1.77 14.12
N HIS A 89 19.50 -0.69 13.58
CA HIS A 89 20.40 -0.76 12.44
C HIS A 89 21.86 -0.98 12.83
N GLU A 90 22.30 -0.59 14.03
CA GLU A 90 23.69 -0.77 14.48
C GLU A 90 23.92 -2.08 15.23
N ASN A 91 22.87 -2.69 15.78
CA ASN A 91 22.98 -3.98 16.43
C ASN A 91 22.88 -5.12 15.41
N THR A 92 23.95 -5.38 14.66
CA THR A 92 24.06 -6.54 13.76
C THR A 92 23.97 -7.88 14.49
N ASP A 93 24.18 -7.88 15.81
CA ASP A 93 24.05 -9.03 16.69
C ASP A 93 22.64 -9.18 17.28
N ALA A 94 21.76 -8.17 17.11
CA ALA A 94 20.33 -8.33 17.37
C ALA A 94 19.82 -9.33 16.34
N LYS A 95 19.78 -10.59 16.76
CA LYS A 95 19.18 -11.68 16.00
C LYS A 95 17.70 -11.34 15.80
N HIS A 96 17.40 -10.60 14.73
CA HIS A 96 16.07 -10.61 14.15
C HIS A 96 15.84 -12.07 13.76
N SER A 97 15.11 -12.80 14.60
CA SER A 97 14.60 -14.09 14.19
C SER A 97 13.66 -13.79 13.03
N ILE A 98 14.17 -13.91 11.82
CA ILE A 98 13.38 -13.93 10.59
C ILE A 98 12.40 -15.08 10.82
N GLU A 99 11.16 -14.70 11.17
CA GLU A 99 10.19 -15.53 11.88
C GLU A 99 10.64 -15.89 13.30
N SER A 100 9.77 -15.71 14.31
CA SER A 100 10.00 -16.33 15.62
C SER A 100 10.37 -17.80 15.37
N THR A 101 11.35 -18.35 16.09
CA THR A 101 11.74 -19.77 15.94
C THR A 101 10.51 -20.69 15.93
N ALA A 102 9.43 -20.30 16.61
CA ALA A 102 8.12 -20.93 16.56
C ALA A 102 7.42 -20.89 15.18
N ALA A 103 7.47 -19.79 14.43
CA ALA A 103 6.90 -19.70 13.08
C ALA A 103 7.70 -20.53 12.06
N VAL A 104 9.04 -20.51 12.14
CA VAL A 104 9.89 -21.41 11.33
C VAL A 104 9.60 -22.87 11.68
N ALA A 105 9.56 -23.20 12.98
CA ALA A 105 9.24 -24.55 13.45
C ALA A 105 7.84 -24.99 13.00
N ARG A 106 6.83 -24.10 13.04
CA ARG A 106 5.49 -24.38 12.50
C ARG A 106 5.51 -24.66 11.00
N ARG A 107 6.30 -23.91 10.22
CA ARG A 107 6.43 -24.14 8.76
C ARG A 107 7.12 -25.48 8.47
N ILE A 108 8.17 -25.82 9.22
CA ILE A 108 8.86 -27.12 9.13
C ILE A 108 7.90 -28.25 9.50
N ALA A 109 7.24 -28.18 10.66
CA ALA A 109 6.27 -29.19 11.09
C ALA A 109 5.12 -29.37 10.10
N LYS A 110 4.62 -28.27 9.50
CA LYS A 110 3.58 -28.33 8.46
C LYS A 110 4.08 -29.00 7.17
N ALA A 111 5.33 -28.74 6.78
CA ALA A 111 5.96 -29.38 5.63
C ALA A 111 6.19 -30.88 5.86
N GLU A 112 6.64 -31.26 7.06
CA GLU A 112 6.81 -32.66 7.47
C GLU A 112 5.47 -33.41 7.47
N ALA A 113 4.44 -32.84 8.09
CA ALA A 113 3.10 -33.44 8.09
C ALA A 113 2.53 -33.61 6.67
N ALA A 114 2.80 -32.66 5.77
CA ALA A 114 2.41 -32.76 4.37
C ALA A 114 3.19 -33.86 3.63
N ALA A 115 4.48 -34.03 3.91
CA ALA A 115 5.31 -35.10 3.36
C ALA A 115 4.82 -36.47 3.85
N ASP A 116 4.44 -36.60 5.12
CA ASP A 116 3.94 -37.84 5.70
C ASP A 116 2.60 -38.25 5.12
N LYS A 117 1.67 -37.30 4.94
CA LYS A 117 0.41 -37.58 4.23
C LYS A 117 0.66 -38.11 2.81
N ARG A 118 1.63 -37.55 2.09
CA ARG A 118 2.01 -38.02 0.75
C ARG A 118 2.64 -39.41 0.79
N TYR A 119 3.47 -39.69 1.79
CA TYR A 119 4.07 -41.00 1.99
C TYR A 119 3.01 -42.07 2.26
N GLN A 120 2.10 -41.81 3.22
CA GLN A 120 1.01 -42.74 3.56
C GLN A 120 0.14 -43.08 2.35
N LYS A 121 -0.22 -42.07 1.54
CA LYS A 121 -0.95 -42.30 0.27
C LYS A 121 -0.18 -43.22 -0.69
N ARG A 122 1.14 -43.08 -0.80
CA ARG A 122 1.98 -43.95 -1.65
C ARG A 122 2.08 -45.37 -1.11
N VAL A 123 2.15 -45.53 0.22
CA VAL A 123 2.15 -46.85 0.88
C VAL A 123 0.83 -47.57 0.65
N GLN A 124 -0.31 -46.92 0.91
CA GLN A 124 -1.63 -47.50 0.68
C GLN A 124 -1.83 -47.90 -0.79
N LYS A 125 -1.41 -47.03 -1.72
CA LYS A 125 -1.43 -47.34 -3.15
C LYS A 125 -0.55 -48.55 -3.50
N ALA A 126 0.67 -48.63 -2.97
CA ALA A 126 1.56 -49.77 -3.22
C ALA A 126 0.97 -51.09 -2.68
N LEU A 127 0.39 -51.07 -1.48
CA LEU A 127 -0.28 -52.24 -0.90
C LEU A 127 -1.49 -52.68 -1.72
N ALA A 128 -2.32 -51.74 -2.18
CA ALA A 128 -3.46 -52.06 -3.06
C ALA A 128 -3.02 -52.65 -4.41
N GLU A 129 -1.83 -52.28 -4.89
CA GLU A 129 -1.23 -52.81 -6.13
C GLU A 129 -0.39 -54.09 -5.90
N GLY A 130 -0.32 -54.63 -4.67
CA GLY A 130 0.51 -55.79 -4.34
C GLY A 130 2.02 -55.52 -4.44
N ARG A 131 2.44 -54.26 -4.44
CA ARG A 131 3.84 -53.82 -4.55
C ARG A 131 4.42 -53.54 -3.17
N ARG A 132 5.75 -53.72 -3.05
CA ARG A 132 6.47 -53.34 -1.83
C ARG A 132 6.37 -51.81 -1.60
N PRO A 133 6.06 -51.34 -0.38
CA PRO A 133 6.01 -49.93 -0.07
C PRO A 133 7.35 -49.22 -0.35
N PRO A 134 7.32 -47.97 -0.86
CA PRO A 134 8.54 -47.21 -1.05
C PRO A 134 9.18 -46.84 0.29
N GLU A 135 10.50 -46.74 0.33
CA GLU A 135 11.26 -46.31 1.51
C GLU A 135 11.07 -44.82 1.80
N ARG A 136 10.92 -44.45 3.08
CA ARG A 136 10.75 -43.04 3.50
C ARG A 136 12.10 -42.35 3.44
N LYS A 137 12.26 -41.40 2.51
CA LYS A 137 13.44 -40.53 2.46
C LYS A 137 13.21 -39.32 3.37
N PRO A 138 14.16 -38.98 4.27
CA PRO A 138 14.05 -37.76 5.07
C PRO A 138 13.98 -36.53 4.17
N TYR A 139 13.19 -35.54 4.57
CA TYR A 139 13.10 -34.28 3.84
C TYR A 139 14.45 -33.57 3.91
N LYS A 140 15.12 -33.44 2.76
CA LYS A 140 16.32 -32.64 2.60
C LYS A 140 15.95 -31.40 1.78
N PRO A 141 16.09 -30.17 2.32
CA PRO A 141 15.96 -28.97 1.50
C PRO A 141 16.92 -29.10 0.31
N THR A 142 16.44 -28.80 -0.90
CA THR A 142 17.25 -28.99 -2.11
C THR A 142 18.39 -27.98 -2.15
N ALA A 143 19.57 -28.37 -2.63
CA ALA A 143 20.72 -27.48 -2.81
C ALA A 143 20.38 -26.23 -3.68
N LYS A 144 19.39 -26.35 -4.58
CA LYS A 144 18.87 -25.24 -5.38
C LYS A 144 18.11 -24.18 -4.56
N MET A 145 17.49 -24.56 -3.43
CA MET A 145 16.86 -23.61 -2.51
C MET A 145 17.90 -22.83 -1.69
N THR A 146 18.98 -23.48 -1.27
CA THR A 146 20.08 -22.83 -0.55
C THR A 146 20.90 -21.93 -1.49
N GLU A 147 21.17 -22.36 -2.73
CA GLU A 147 21.82 -21.52 -3.74
C GLU A 147 20.98 -20.32 -4.19
N ARG A 148 19.65 -20.45 -4.33
CA ARG A 148 18.78 -19.31 -4.64
C ARG A 148 18.82 -18.23 -3.55
N ARG A 149 18.93 -18.64 -2.28
CA ARG A 149 19.14 -17.73 -1.14
C ARG A 149 20.54 -17.09 -1.12
N ALA A 150 21.55 -17.75 -1.67
CA ALA A 150 22.92 -17.25 -1.71
C ALA A 150 23.22 -16.37 -2.95
N LYS A 151 22.69 -16.72 -4.13
CA LYS A 151 22.88 -15.97 -5.39
C LYS A 151 22.03 -14.72 -5.48
N HIS A 152 20.81 -14.75 -4.93
CA HIS A 152 20.14 -13.52 -4.54
C HIS A 152 20.65 -13.15 -3.16
N GLY A 153 21.91 -12.68 -3.09
CA GLY A 153 22.35 -11.88 -1.95
C GLY A 153 21.23 -10.89 -1.64
N GLN A 154 20.93 -10.70 -0.35
CA GLN A 154 19.78 -10.00 0.21
C GLN A 154 19.65 -8.54 -0.29
N LYS A 155 19.52 -8.32 -1.60
CA LYS A 155 19.11 -7.06 -2.19
C LYS A 155 17.71 -6.84 -1.64
N ALA A 156 17.46 -5.61 -1.19
CA ALA A 156 16.25 -5.13 -0.52
C ALA A 156 14.96 -5.22 -1.38
N LYS A 157 14.87 -6.19 -2.29
CA LYS A 157 13.69 -6.58 -3.05
C LYS A 157 12.49 -6.88 -2.15
N PHE A 158 12.74 -7.31 -0.91
CA PHE A 158 11.71 -7.47 0.13
C PHE A 158 11.04 -6.15 0.55
N LEU A 159 11.64 -4.99 0.26
CA LEU A 159 11.09 -3.67 0.57
C LEU A 159 10.58 -2.95 -0.69
N GLU A 160 11.21 -3.13 -1.85
CA GLU A 160 10.82 -2.45 -3.09
C GLU A 160 9.42 -2.85 -3.59
N ASP A 161 9.09 -4.15 -3.58
CA ASP A 161 7.80 -4.62 -4.09
C ASP A 161 6.63 -4.16 -3.19
N PRO A 162 6.69 -4.29 -1.84
CA PRO A 162 5.66 -3.73 -0.97
C PRO A 162 5.56 -2.20 -1.02
N LEU A 163 6.68 -1.49 -1.21
CA LEU A 163 6.67 -0.03 -1.34
C LEU A 163 5.88 0.40 -2.59
N LYS A 164 6.12 -0.26 -3.73
CA LYS A 164 5.39 0.01 -4.98
C LYS A 164 3.91 -0.35 -4.87
N GLU A 165 3.58 -1.49 -4.26
CA GLU A 165 2.18 -1.90 -4.04
C GLU A 165 1.43 -0.89 -3.15
N ASN A 166 2.06 -0.44 -2.06
CA ASN A 166 1.49 0.57 -1.19
C ASN A 166 1.33 1.92 -1.90
N ALA A 167 2.33 2.36 -2.67
CA ALA A 167 2.24 3.58 -3.46
C ALA A 167 1.05 3.55 -4.44
N ASN A 168 0.90 2.45 -5.18
CA ASN A 168 -0.23 2.25 -6.10
C ASN A 168 -1.58 2.24 -5.36
N TYR A 169 -1.64 1.65 -4.16
CA TYR A 169 -2.86 1.66 -3.35
C TYR A 169 -3.29 3.09 -2.99
N TYR A 170 -2.38 3.92 -2.49
CA TYR A 170 -2.71 5.29 -2.11
C TYR A 170 -2.95 6.20 -3.31
N GLN A 171 -2.23 5.99 -4.41
CA GLN A 171 -2.48 6.70 -5.67
C GLN A 171 -3.92 6.47 -6.15
N ARG A 172 -4.39 5.23 -6.17
CA ARG A 172 -5.78 4.91 -6.56
C ARG A 172 -6.82 5.57 -5.64
N ARG A 173 -6.55 5.70 -4.34
CA ARG A 173 -7.45 6.41 -3.42
C ARG A 173 -7.52 7.91 -3.72
N ASN A 174 -6.38 8.53 -4.03
CA ASN A 174 -6.33 9.94 -4.43
C ASN A 174 -7.07 10.16 -5.75
N GLU A 175 -6.84 9.30 -6.75
CA GLU A 175 -7.53 9.36 -8.04
C GLU A 175 -9.04 9.17 -7.89
N ALA A 176 -9.48 8.23 -7.04
CA ALA A 176 -10.89 8.03 -6.75
C ALA A 176 -11.53 9.26 -6.09
N ALA A 177 -10.89 9.86 -5.09
CA ALA A 177 -11.40 11.06 -4.43
C ALA A 177 -11.53 12.26 -5.39
N LEU A 178 -10.54 12.46 -6.26
CA LEU A 178 -10.61 13.48 -7.31
C LEU A 178 -11.72 13.18 -8.32
N ARG A 179 -11.84 11.93 -8.75
CA ARG A 179 -12.89 11.51 -9.69
C ARG A 179 -14.27 11.76 -9.11
N ASP A 180 -14.49 11.42 -7.84
CA ASP A 180 -15.75 11.65 -7.15
C ASP A 180 -16.03 13.16 -7.04
N TYR A 181 -15.02 13.97 -6.74
CA TYR A 181 -15.15 15.43 -6.73
C TYR A 181 -15.58 15.97 -8.11
N PHE A 182 -14.89 15.59 -9.19
CA PHE A 182 -15.24 16.05 -10.54
C PHE A 182 -16.60 15.53 -11.02
N ALA A 183 -16.99 14.31 -10.65
CA ALA A 183 -18.30 13.76 -10.99
C ALA A 183 -19.46 14.53 -10.30
N ASN A 184 -19.24 14.99 -9.07
CA ASN A 184 -20.23 15.77 -8.32
C ASN A 184 -20.22 17.26 -8.69
N LEU A 185 -19.18 17.76 -9.36
CA LEU A 185 -19.09 19.12 -9.85
C LEU A 185 -20.19 19.41 -10.90
N ASP A 186 -20.52 18.40 -11.72
CA ASP A 186 -21.55 18.49 -12.76
C ASP A 186 -22.97 18.54 -12.17
N ASP A 187 -23.20 17.81 -11.07
CA ASP A 187 -24.52 17.72 -10.40
C ASP A 187 -24.86 18.95 -9.54
N GLN A 188 -23.86 19.70 -9.07
CA GLN A 188 -24.10 20.97 -8.35
C GLN A 188 -24.42 22.15 -9.28
N GLY A 189 -24.53 21.91 -10.59
CA GLY A 189 -25.08 22.83 -11.58
C GLY A 189 -26.59 23.08 -11.46
N GLY A 190 -27.14 23.05 -10.23
CA GLY A 190 -28.50 23.49 -9.94
C GLY A 190 -28.73 24.85 -10.60
N GLY A 191 -29.60 24.86 -11.62
CA GLY A 191 -29.93 26.05 -12.38
C GLY A 191 -30.40 27.16 -11.44
N PRO A 192 -30.28 28.43 -11.87
CA PRO A 192 -30.74 29.56 -11.06
C PRO A 192 -32.18 29.27 -10.63
N SER A 193 -32.39 29.14 -9.32
CA SER A 193 -33.72 29.16 -8.73
C SER A 193 -34.29 30.54 -9.04
N GLY A 194 -35.00 30.64 -10.17
CA GLY A 194 -35.67 31.84 -10.60
C GLY A 194 -36.69 32.25 -9.54
N SER A 195 -36.39 33.34 -8.86
CA SER A 195 -37.31 34.14 -8.04
C SER A 195 -37.41 35.52 -8.64
#